data_AF-A0A918CUU6-F1
#
_entry.id   AF-A0A918CUU6-F1
#
_cell.length_a   1.000
_cell.length_b   1.000
_cell.length_c   1.000
_cell.angle_alpha   90.00
_cell.angle_beta   90.00
_cell.angle_gamma   90.00
#
_symmetry.space_group_name_H-M   'P 1'
#
loop_
_entity.id
_entity.type
_entity.pdbx_description
1 polymer ?
#
loop_
_entity_poly.entity_id
_entity_poly.type
_entity_poly.pdbx_seq_one_letter_code
_entity_poly.pdbx_strand_id
1 'polypeptide(L)'
;MSRTRTAVFAALALVAGVSGPAVAVTPSAQAAISAIPCTVDYKIQNDWGAGFTAAVTVTNNSAAKSSWSVKWSYAGNQQVTSYWNTKLTQSGTVVTANNETYNGTLATGGSVSFGFNGSYSGANAIPTAFTLDGVTCNVDDGSSGGGGGGGGGGGTRVDNPYAGAKVYVNPEWSAKAAAEPGGTRVSNQPTGVWLDRIAAINGTSTSMGLRAHLDAALAQKGSGEEVVQLVVYDLPGRDCAALASNGELGPTEIDKYKTQFIDPIAAILSDSKYASLRIVTTIEIDSLPNLVTNTGSRATATANCNTMLANGNYVKGVGYALAKLGAIPNVYNYLDAGHHGWLGWDDNFAPAATLFKQAATSEGATVDDVQGFITNTANYSALKENNFTINDTVNGTSVRLSKWVDYNRYVDELSFAQAFRTQLVSVGFNSGIGMLIDTSRNGWGGSARPAGPGPTTSVDAYVDGGRYDRRIHVGNWCNQAGAGLGERPQASPAAGIDAYVWMKPPGESDGSSSAIPNDEGKGFDQMCDPTYTGNARNGNNMSGALPNAPLSGHWFSAQFQQLMANAYPPL
;
A
#
# COMPACT_ATOMS: atom_id res chain seq x y z
N MET A 1 45.57 62.39 43.22
CA MET A 1 45.53 63.36 42.13
C MET A 1 44.42 62.96 41.16
N SER A 2 43.38 63.80 41.06
CA SER A 2 42.42 64.00 39.95
C SER A 2 41.57 62.80 39.46
N ARG A 3 40.23 62.78 39.38
CA ARG A 3 39.14 63.77 39.57
C ARG A 3 37.79 63.00 39.68
N THR A 4 36.94 63.41 40.65
CA THR A 4 35.47 63.67 40.59
C THR A 4 34.61 63.01 39.49
N ARG A 5 33.34 62.60 39.65
CA ARG A 5 32.24 62.97 40.58
C ARG A 5 31.01 62.07 40.32
N THR A 6 30.17 61.97 41.34
CA THR A 6 28.82 61.40 41.47
C THR A 6 27.79 61.81 40.40
N ALA A 7 26.82 60.92 40.10
CA ALA A 7 25.50 61.31 39.59
C ALA A 7 24.37 60.42 40.16
N VAL A 8 23.32 61.10 40.58
CA VAL A 8 22.05 60.66 41.19
C VAL A 8 20.98 60.65 40.09
N PHE A 9 19.98 59.76 40.16
CA PHE A 9 18.53 60.07 40.19
C PHE A 9 17.66 58.85 39.87
N ALA A 10 16.69 58.63 40.76
CA ALA A 10 15.52 57.77 40.59
C ALA A 10 14.36 58.57 39.97
N ALA A 11 13.44 57.88 39.28
CA ALA A 11 12.05 58.34 39.12
C ALA A 11 11.10 57.14 38.90
N LEU A 12 10.03 57.11 39.71
CA LEU A 12 8.86 56.22 39.71
C LEU A 12 7.88 56.55 38.57
N ALA A 13 7.05 55.57 38.17
CA ALA A 13 5.60 55.76 37.99
C ALA A 13 4.81 54.43 38.08
N LEU A 14 3.76 54.45 38.92
CA LEU A 14 2.69 53.46 39.19
C LEU A 14 1.73 53.28 37.99
N VAL A 15 0.96 52.17 37.93
CA VAL A 15 -0.54 52.10 38.01
C VAL A 15 -0.99 50.64 38.28
N ALA A 16 -2.13 50.52 38.97
CA ALA A 16 -2.70 49.40 39.72
C ALA A 16 -3.42 48.27 38.95
N GLY A 17 -3.36 47.07 39.54
CA GLY A 17 -4.45 46.16 39.93
C GLY A 17 -5.57 45.76 38.95
N VAL A 18 -5.75 44.44 38.75
CA VAL A 18 -7.06 43.76 38.73
C VAL A 18 -6.90 42.30 39.17
N SER A 19 -7.65 41.88 40.18
CA SER A 19 -7.89 40.48 40.57
C SER A 19 -8.90 39.84 39.62
N GLY A 20 -8.54 38.72 38.98
CA GLY A 20 -9.44 37.87 38.20
C GLY A 20 -9.33 36.41 38.64
N PRO A 21 -10.44 35.64 38.69
CA PRO A 21 -10.42 34.27 39.17
C PRO A 21 -9.67 33.35 38.19
N ALA A 22 -8.81 32.48 38.72
CA ALA A 22 -8.21 31.40 37.96
C ALA A 22 -9.30 30.42 37.52
N VAL A 23 -9.64 30.44 36.23
CA VAL A 23 -10.45 29.40 35.61
C VAL A 23 -9.58 28.15 35.53
N ALA A 24 -9.87 27.17 36.38
CA ALA A 24 -9.32 25.82 36.22
C ALA A 24 -9.83 25.25 34.90
N VAL A 25 -8.94 25.14 33.91
CA VAL A 25 -9.20 24.36 32.70
C VAL A 25 -9.27 22.91 33.14
N THR A 26 -10.49 22.37 33.24
CA THR A 26 -10.68 20.93 33.31
C THR A 26 -10.34 20.38 31.93
N PRO A 27 -9.42 19.41 31.79
CA PRO A 27 -9.30 18.70 30.53
C PRO A 27 -10.63 17.98 30.30
N SER A 28 -11.33 18.38 29.24
CA SER A 28 -12.43 17.60 28.68
C SER A 28 -11.93 16.19 28.44
N ALA A 29 -12.60 15.20 29.03
CA ALA A 29 -12.29 13.80 28.82
C ALA A 29 -12.32 13.51 27.30
N GLN A 30 -11.12 13.32 26.73
CA GLN A 30 -10.97 12.65 25.44
C GLN A 30 -11.72 11.33 25.57
N ALA A 31 -12.71 11.08 24.72
CA ALA A 31 -13.24 9.73 24.57
C ALA A 31 -12.05 8.85 24.14
N ALA A 32 -11.51 8.09 25.09
CA ALA A 32 -10.47 7.11 24.81
C ALA A 32 -11.10 6.06 23.87
N ILE A 33 -10.72 6.11 22.61
CA ILE A 33 -10.96 5.03 21.65
C ILE A 33 -10.31 3.80 22.30
N SER A 34 -11.13 2.91 22.84
CA SER A 34 -10.63 1.76 23.58
C SER A 34 -9.80 0.90 22.64
N ALA A 35 -8.51 0.76 22.94
CA ALA A 35 -7.65 -0.19 22.25
C ALA A 35 -8.32 -1.56 22.30
N ILE A 36 -8.39 -2.24 21.16
CA ILE A 36 -9.04 -3.54 21.03
C ILE A 36 -8.31 -4.50 21.99
N PRO A 37 -8.99 -5.07 22.99
CA PRO A 37 -8.33 -5.64 24.17
C PRO A 37 -7.69 -7.00 23.91
N CYS A 38 -8.00 -7.64 22.79
CA CYS A 38 -7.46 -8.93 22.42
C CYS A 38 -7.60 -9.21 20.92
N THR A 39 -6.74 -10.10 20.42
CA THR A 39 -6.82 -10.70 19.08
C THR A 39 -6.93 -12.22 19.23
N VAL A 40 -7.74 -12.86 18.39
CA VAL A 40 -7.92 -14.32 18.34
C VAL A 40 -7.63 -14.81 16.92
N ASP A 41 -6.63 -15.66 16.78
CA ASP A 41 -6.35 -16.42 15.57
C ASP A 41 -6.99 -17.81 15.72
N TYR A 42 -8.01 -18.11 14.91
CA TYR A 42 -8.69 -19.41 14.90
C TYR A 42 -8.40 -20.11 13.57
N LYS A 43 -7.71 -21.25 13.65
CA LYS A 43 -7.29 -22.01 12.46
C LYS A 43 -7.81 -23.42 12.50
N ILE A 44 -8.52 -23.82 11.43
CA ILE A 44 -8.75 -25.23 11.11
C ILE A 44 -7.43 -25.80 10.59
N GLN A 45 -6.78 -26.64 11.39
CA GLN A 45 -5.52 -27.29 11.05
C GLN A 45 -5.73 -28.52 10.16
N ASN A 46 -6.86 -29.21 10.33
CA ASN A 46 -7.25 -30.38 9.56
C ASN A 46 -8.77 -30.52 9.57
N ASP A 47 -9.38 -30.87 8.44
CA ASP A 47 -10.82 -31.14 8.31
C ASP A 47 -11.01 -32.40 7.46
N TRP A 48 -11.76 -33.38 7.96
CA TRP A 48 -12.01 -34.66 7.30
C TRP A 48 -13.49 -34.89 6.98
N GLY A 49 -14.28 -33.82 6.86
CA GLY A 49 -15.66 -33.83 6.35
C GLY A 49 -16.75 -34.21 7.36
N ALA A 50 -16.38 -34.88 8.46
CA ALA A 50 -17.27 -35.19 9.58
C ALA A 50 -16.71 -34.70 10.94
N GLY A 51 -15.47 -34.20 10.92
CA GLY A 51 -14.79 -33.64 12.07
C GLY A 51 -13.56 -32.85 11.64
N PHE A 52 -12.99 -32.13 12.60
CA PHE A 52 -11.89 -31.22 12.36
C PHE A 52 -11.02 -31.07 13.60
N THR A 53 -9.79 -30.59 13.39
CA THR A 53 -8.88 -30.12 14.42
C THR A 53 -8.71 -28.61 14.28
N ALA A 54 -8.95 -27.87 15.36
CA ALA A 54 -8.75 -26.42 15.41
C ALA A 54 -7.63 -26.06 16.40
N ALA A 55 -6.87 -25.02 16.06
CA ALA A 55 -5.94 -24.34 16.95
C ALA A 55 -6.42 -22.90 17.14
N VAL A 56 -6.40 -22.43 18.39
CA VAL A 56 -6.82 -21.08 18.78
C VAL A 56 -5.67 -20.41 19.50
N THR A 57 -5.22 -19.27 19.01
CA THR A 57 -4.23 -18.41 19.67
C THR A 57 -4.88 -17.10 20.07
N VAL A 58 -4.76 -16.74 21.33
CA VAL A 58 -5.31 -15.49 21.87
C VAL A 58 -4.19 -14.60 22.35
N THR A 59 -4.11 -13.39 21.81
CA THR A 59 -3.16 -12.34 22.22
C THR A 59 -3.90 -11.32 23.09
N ASN A 60 -3.38 -11.04 24.28
CA ASN A 60 -3.92 -10.01 25.17
C ASN A 60 -3.30 -8.65 24.85
N ASN A 61 -4.08 -7.71 24.33
CA ASN A 61 -3.63 -6.35 24.06
C ASN A 61 -4.03 -5.37 25.18
N SER A 62 -4.68 -5.88 26.23
CA SER A 62 -5.08 -5.14 27.41
C SER A 62 -4.08 -5.34 28.57
N ALA A 63 -4.40 -4.82 29.76
CA ALA A 63 -3.61 -5.05 30.96
C ALA A 63 -3.36 -6.55 31.21
N ALA A 64 -2.21 -6.88 31.79
CA ALA A 64 -1.84 -8.27 32.08
C ALA A 64 -2.90 -8.98 32.95
N LYS A 65 -3.16 -10.25 32.63
CA LYS A 65 -4.18 -11.09 33.27
C LYS A 65 -3.54 -12.29 33.96
N SER A 66 -4.12 -12.73 35.08
CA SER A 66 -3.71 -13.94 35.81
C SER A 66 -4.54 -15.19 35.48
N SER A 67 -5.65 -15.00 34.76
CA SER A 67 -6.51 -16.03 34.20
C SER A 67 -7.10 -15.53 32.88
N TRP A 68 -7.63 -16.44 32.05
CA TRP A 68 -8.34 -16.06 30.83
C TRP A 68 -9.54 -16.97 30.60
N SER A 69 -10.61 -16.38 30.08
CA SER A 69 -11.80 -17.07 29.60
C SER A 69 -12.14 -16.60 28.20
N VAL A 70 -12.03 -17.49 27.22
CA VAL A 70 -12.32 -17.22 25.80
C VAL A 70 -13.67 -17.83 25.46
N LYS A 71 -14.59 -17.05 24.89
CA LYS A 71 -15.93 -17.50 24.53
C LYS A 71 -16.30 -17.16 23.10
N TRP A 72 -16.93 -18.09 22.40
CA TRP A 72 -17.51 -17.92 21.07
C TRP A 72 -18.77 -18.76 20.91
N SER A 73 -19.47 -18.56 19.79
CA SER A 73 -20.62 -19.37 19.39
C SER A 73 -20.45 -19.89 17.97
N TYR A 74 -20.78 -21.15 17.73
CA TYR A 74 -20.90 -21.66 16.36
C TYR A 74 -22.21 -21.21 15.71
N ALA A 75 -22.15 -20.90 14.42
CA ALA A 75 -23.34 -20.65 13.60
C ALA A 75 -24.05 -21.95 13.16
N GLY A 76 -23.32 -23.06 13.16
CA GLY A 76 -23.79 -24.38 12.74
C GLY A 76 -23.98 -25.34 13.91
N ASN A 77 -23.81 -26.63 13.62
CA ASN A 77 -24.00 -27.73 14.56
C ASN A 77 -22.68 -28.30 15.10
N GLN A 78 -21.56 -27.57 14.98
CA GLN A 78 -20.26 -28.04 15.45
C GLN A 78 -20.31 -28.40 16.95
N GLN A 79 -19.75 -29.56 17.30
CA GLN A 79 -19.63 -30.04 18.69
C GLN A 79 -18.19 -30.43 18.98
N VAL A 80 -17.60 -29.84 20.03
CA VAL A 80 -16.25 -30.16 20.50
C VAL A 80 -16.26 -31.55 21.14
N THR A 81 -15.36 -32.42 20.69
CA THR A 81 -15.27 -33.83 21.14
C THR A 81 -14.09 -34.09 22.07
N SER A 82 -13.00 -33.33 21.93
CA SER A 82 -11.80 -33.42 22.80
C SER A 82 -10.98 -32.14 22.71
N TYR A 83 -10.23 -31.77 23.74
CA TYR A 83 -9.44 -30.53 23.78
C TYR A 83 -8.14 -30.69 24.57
N TRP A 84 -7.21 -29.74 24.40
CA TRP A 84 -5.95 -29.66 25.15
C TRP A 84 -5.54 -28.21 25.41
N ASN A 85 -4.71 -28.00 26.44
CA ASN A 85 -4.24 -26.69 26.91
C ASN A 85 -5.36 -25.71 27.33
N THR A 86 -6.57 -26.22 27.60
CA THR A 86 -7.71 -25.43 28.07
C THR A 86 -8.71 -26.31 28.82
N LYS A 87 -9.48 -25.72 29.72
CA LYS A 87 -10.72 -26.30 30.27
C LYS A 87 -11.91 -25.78 29.46
N LEU A 88 -12.25 -26.51 28.41
CA LEU A 88 -13.29 -26.13 27.46
C LEU A 88 -14.62 -26.82 27.78
N THR A 89 -15.70 -26.03 27.82
CA THR A 89 -17.07 -26.54 27.91
C THR A 89 -17.90 -26.02 26.74
N GLN A 90 -18.90 -26.80 26.33
CA GLN A 90 -19.85 -26.40 25.29
C GLN A 90 -21.29 -26.67 25.77
N SER A 91 -22.17 -25.69 25.54
CA SER A 91 -23.61 -25.81 25.76
C SER A 91 -24.35 -25.29 24.52
N GLY A 92 -25.04 -26.19 23.82
CA GLY A 92 -25.59 -25.89 22.49
C GLY A 92 -24.48 -25.48 21.52
N THR A 93 -24.58 -24.27 20.97
CA THR A 93 -23.57 -23.71 20.07
C THR A 93 -22.49 -22.88 20.78
N VAL A 94 -22.65 -22.60 22.07
CA VAL A 94 -21.77 -21.71 22.83
C VAL A 94 -20.62 -22.50 23.43
N VAL A 95 -19.39 -22.07 23.14
CA VAL A 95 -18.16 -22.67 23.68
C VAL A 95 -17.46 -21.69 24.61
N THR A 96 -16.99 -22.18 25.75
CA THR A 96 -16.19 -21.41 26.72
C THR A 96 -14.91 -22.18 27.05
N ALA A 97 -13.76 -21.60 26.73
CA ALA A 97 -12.43 -22.12 26.97
C ALA A 97 -11.75 -21.33 28.10
N ASN A 98 -11.43 -21.99 29.21
CA ASN A 98 -10.74 -21.36 30.34
C ASN A 98 -9.29 -21.87 30.44
N ASN A 99 -8.43 -21.10 31.11
CA ASN A 99 -7.07 -21.52 31.37
C ASN A 99 -6.98 -22.80 32.23
N GLU A 100 -5.94 -23.58 31.97
CA GLU A 100 -5.43 -24.59 32.88
C GLU A 100 -4.69 -23.94 34.05
N THR A 101 -4.35 -24.74 35.07
CA THR A 101 -3.63 -24.25 36.26
C THR A 101 -2.24 -23.70 35.93
N TYR A 102 -1.64 -24.10 34.81
CA TYR A 102 -0.27 -23.74 34.43
C TYR A 102 -0.17 -22.65 33.35
N ASN A 103 -1.26 -22.26 32.70
CA ASN A 103 -1.23 -21.30 31.57
C ASN A 103 -2.17 -20.10 31.76
N GLY A 104 -2.53 -19.76 33.00
CA GLY A 104 -3.42 -18.63 33.30
C GLY A 104 -2.80 -17.24 33.11
N THR A 105 -1.49 -17.10 33.30
CA THR A 105 -0.81 -15.81 33.16
C THR A 105 -0.73 -15.40 31.69
N LEU A 106 -1.31 -14.26 31.35
CA LEU A 106 -1.32 -13.70 30.01
C LEU A 106 -0.95 -12.20 30.07
N ALA A 107 0.34 -11.92 29.87
CA ALA A 107 0.87 -10.55 29.89
C ALA A 107 0.26 -9.69 28.77
N THR A 108 0.36 -8.36 28.90
CA THR A 108 0.08 -7.44 27.79
C THR A 108 1.04 -7.73 26.62
N GLY A 109 0.50 -7.87 25.41
CA GLY A 109 1.18 -8.37 24.22
C GLY A 109 1.48 -9.88 24.23
N GLY A 110 1.20 -10.59 25.33
CA GLY A 110 1.41 -12.01 25.47
C GLY A 110 0.32 -12.83 24.76
N SER A 111 0.67 -14.05 24.35
CA SER A 111 -0.26 -14.96 23.69
C SER A 111 -0.36 -16.31 24.39
N VAL A 112 -1.54 -16.93 24.33
CA VAL A 112 -1.78 -18.32 24.75
C VAL A 112 -2.41 -19.09 23.60
N SER A 113 -2.02 -20.36 23.45
CA SER A 113 -2.56 -21.24 22.41
C SER A 113 -3.16 -22.51 23.00
N PHE A 114 -4.34 -22.88 22.51
CA PHE A 114 -5.01 -24.14 22.84
C PHE A 114 -5.62 -24.76 21.58
N GLY A 115 -6.03 -26.02 21.65
CA GLY A 115 -6.62 -26.70 20.51
C GLY A 115 -7.67 -27.71 20.91
N PHE A 116 -8.46 -28.12 19.92
CA PHE A 116 -9.51 -29.11 20.11
C PHE A 116 -9.88 -29.83 18.81
N ASN A 117 -10.50 -30.99 18.96
CA ASN A 117 -11.20 -31.67 17.88
C ASN A 117 -12.70 -31.41 18.00
N GLY A 118 -13.35 -31.22 16.87
CA GLY A 118 -14.79 -31.07 16.77
C GLY A 118 -15.40 -32.01 15.74
N SER A 119 -16.71 -32.20 15.84
CA SER A 119 -17.56 -32.89 14.87
C SER A 119 -18.58 -31.92 14.30
N TYR A 120 -19.03 -32.15 13.08
CA TYR A 120 -20.07 -31.34 12.43
C TYR A 120 -20.77 -32.16 11.34
N SER A 121 -21.87 -31.64 10.79
CA SER A 121 -22.39 -32.10 9.52
C SER A 121 -22.73 -30.91 8.62
N GLY A 122 -22.58 -31.08 7.30
CA GLY A 122 -22.80 -29.99 6.36
C GLY A 122 -21.59 -29.05 6.29
N ALA A 123 -21.72 -27.81 6.76
CA ALA A 123 -20.69 -26.79 6.64
C ALA A 123 -19.97 -26.53 7.98
N ASN A 124 -18.63 -26.49 7.95
CA ASN A 124 -17.80 -26.16 9.10
C ASN A 124 -17.36 -24.70 9.09
N ALA A 125 -18.29 -23.78 9.31
CA ALA A 125 -17.99 -22.35 9.35
C ALA A 125 -17.14 -21.97 10.58
N ILE A 126 -16.12 -21.13 10.36
CA ILE A 126 -15.27 -20.59 11.43
C ILE A 126 -16.08 -19.53 12.22
N PRO A 127 -16.00 -19.49 13.56
CA PRO A 127 -16.64 -18.43 14.34
C PRO A 127 -16.01 -17.07 14.04
N THR A 128 -16.84 -16.03 13.93
CA THR A 128 -16.39 -14.65 13.61
C THR A 128 -16.42 -13.71 14.81
N ALA A 129 -16.85 -14.18 15.98
CA ALA A 129 -16.96 -13.38 17.19
C ALA A 129 -16.41 -14.15 18.40
N PHE A 130 -15.38 -13.58 19.02
CA PHE A 130 -14.78 -14.08 20.25
C PHE A 130 -14.79 -13.00 21.33
N THR A 131 -14.84 -13.43 22.58
CA THR A 131 -14.62 -12.55 23.73
C THR A 131 -13.53 -13.12 24.63
N LEU A 132 -12.70 -12.26 25.21
CA LEU A 132 -11.76 -12.56 26.28
C LEU A 132 -12.26 -11.89 27.58
N ASP A 133 -12.59 -12.70 28.58
CA ASP A 133 -13.20 -12.28 29.85
C ASP A 133 -14.45 -11.39 29.65
N GLY A 134 -15.23 -11.72 28.62
CA GLY A 134 -16.45 -11.00 28.27
C GLY A 134 -16.26 -9.76 27.38
N VAL A 135 -15.02 -9.43 26.98
CA VAL A 135 -14.73 -8.30 26.08
C VAL A 135 -14.42 -8.78 24.67
N THR A 136 -15.04 -8.19 23.65
CA THR A 136 -14.88 -8.60 22.23
C THR A 136 -13.44 -8.48 21.75
N CYS A 137 -12.95 -9.53 21.09
CA CYS A 137 -11.65 -9.57 20.42
C CYS A 137 -11.78 -9.34 18.92
N ASN A 138 -10.70 -8.88 18.28
CA ASN A 138 -10.55 -9.04 16.83
C ASN A 138 -10.27 -10.50 16.49
N VAL A 139 -10.74 -10.93 15.31
CA VAL A 139 -10.62 -12.32 14.86
C VAL A 139 -9.86 -12.35 13.54
N ASP A 140 -8.77 -13.10 13.51
CA ASP A 140 -8.05 -13.47 12.30
C ASP A 140 -8.48 -14.90 11.93
N ASP A 141 -9.49 -15.07 11.08
CA ASP A 141 -10.11 -16.38 10.80
C ASP A 141 -9.64 -17.06 9.50
N GLY A 142 -8.72 -16.45 8.74
CA GLY A 142 -8.01 -17.11 7.64
C GLY A 142 -8.88 -17.68 6.50
N SER A 143 -10.17 -17.35 6.41
CA SER A 143 -11.06 -17.83 5.35
C SER A 143 -12.05 -16.74 4.92
N SER A 144 -11.83 -16.22 3.71
CA SER A 144 -12.74 -15.32 3.00
C SER A 144 -14.06 -16.03 2.67
N GLY A 145 -15.18 -15.58 3.24
CA GLY A 145 -16.52 -16.05 2.89
C GLY A 145 -17.65 -15.20 3.49
N GLY A 146 -18.30 -14.40 2.64
CA GLY A 146 -19.27 -13.38 3.03
C GLY A 146 -20.64 -13.89 3.49
N GLY A 147 -21.34 -13.01 4.22
CA GLY A 147 -22.75 -13.12 4.56
C GLY A 147 -23.34 -11.73 4.73
N GLY A 148 -24.15 -11.31 3.77
CA GLY A 148 -24.71 -9.96 3.67
C GLY A 148 -25.75 -9.63 4.74
N GLY A 149 -25.80 -8.35 5.08
CA GLY A 149 -26.94 -7.69 5.70
C GLY A 149 -27.24 -6.44 4.88
N GLY A 150 -28.30 -6.50 4.07
CA GLY A 150 -28.82 -5.36 3.35
C GLY A 150 -29.48 -4.36 4.29
N GLY A 151 -29.31 -3.07 3.99
CA GLY A 151 -30.00 -1.96 4.65
C GLY A 151 -29.46 -0.65 4.09
N GLY A 152 -30.21 -0.04 3.18
CA GLY A 152 -29.78 1.13 2.42
C GLY A 152 -29.69 2.44 3.21
N GLY A 153 -29.00 3.41 2.59
CA GLY A 153 -29.05 4.83 2.93
C GLY A 153 -27.77 5.37 3.56
N GLY A 154 -26.92 6.01 2.75
CA GLY A 154 -25.90 6.96 3.24
C GLY A 154 -24.55 6.38 3.62
N GLY A 155 -23.71 6.07 2.63
CA GLY A 155 -22.29 6.46 2.59
C GLY A 155 -21.36 6.11 3.76
N THR A 156 -21.46 4.94 4.39
CA THR A 156 -20.36 4.45 5.23
C THR A 156 -19.32 3.79 4.35
N ARG A 157 -18.06 4.21 4.45
CA ARG A 157 -16.93 3.53 3.78
C ARG A 157 -16.93 2.05 4.13
N VAL A 158 -16.75 1.21 3.13
CA VAL A 158 -16.53 -0.23 3.35
C VAL A 158 -15.05 -0.48 3.68
N ASP A 159 -14.77 -1.58 4.37
CA ASP A 159 -13.41 -1.96 4.77
C ASP A 159 -12.48 -2.17 3.56
N ASN A 160 -12.93 -2.96 2.57
CA ASN A 160 -12.23 -3.12 1.30
C ASN A 160 -13.13 -2.66 0.14
N PRO A 161 -12.78 -1.58 -0.59
CA PRO A 161 -13.59 -1.09 -1.70
C PRO A 161 -13.69 -2.05 -2.87
N TYR A 162 -12.74 -2.97 -3.04
CA TYR A 162 -12.71 -3.96 -4.13
C TYR A 162 -13.56 -5.20 -3.81
N ALA A 163 -13.81 -5.50 -2.54
CA ALA A 163 -14.59 -6.67 -2.15
C ALA A 163 -16.04 -6.59 -2.68
N GLY A 164 -16.42 -7.60 -3.47
CA GLY A 164 -17.76 -7.70 -4.06
C GLY A 164 -18.10 -6.66 -5.13
N ALA A 165 -17.10 -5.91 -5.63
CA ALA A 165 -17.28 -4.90 -6.66
C ALA A 165 -16.63 -5.32 -7.98
N LYS A 166 -17.22 -4.85 -9.08
CA LYS A 166 -16.51 -4.76 -10.35
C LYS A 166 -15.50 -3.61 -10.27
N VAL A 167 -14.59 -3.57 -11.24
CA VAL A 167 -13.63 -2.48 -11.37
C VAL A 167 -13.72 -1.93 -12.79
N TYR A 168 -13.69 -0.61 -12.89
CA TYR A 168 -13.84 0.15 -14.12
C TYR A 168 -12.80 -0.24 -15.17
N VAL A 169 -13.27 -0.55 -16.38
CA VAL A 169 -12.44 -0.78 -17.56
C VAL A 169 -12.35 0.53 -18.35
N ASN A 170 -11.16 1.11 -18.40
CA ASN A 170 -10.91 2.33 -19.17
C ASN A 170 -11.09 2.06 -20.69
N PRO A 171 -12.08 2.68 -21.36
CA PRO A 171 -12.35 2.43 -22.77
C PRO A 171 -11.21 2.87 -23.69
N GLU A 172 -10.45 3.91 -23.33
CA GLU A 172 -9.33 4.39 -24.15
C GLU A 172 -8.17 3.39 -24.14
N TRP A 173 -7.81 2.88 -22.97
CA TRP A 173 -6.80 1.82 -22.86
C TRP A 173 -7.29 0.52 -23.49
N SER A 174 -8.55 0.14 -23.24
CA SER A 174 -9.17 -1.06 -23.82
C SER A 174 -9.08 -1.06 -25.35
N ALA A 175 -9.38 0.07 -25.98
CA ALA A 175 -9.28 0.22 -27.44
C ALA A 175 -7.84 0.07 -27.94
N LYS A 176 -6.85 0.68 -27.27
CA LYS A 176 -5.42 0.54 -27.62
C LYS A 176 -4.96 -0.91 -27.48
N ALA A 177 -5.29 -1.56 -26.37
CA ALA A 177 -4.96 -2.96 -26.14
C ALA A 177 -5.62 -3.88 -27.18
N ALA A 178 -6.90 -3.69 -27.48
CA ALA A 178 -7.62 -4.52 -28.46
C ALA A 178 -7.09 -4.35 -29.89
N ALA A 179 -6.48 -3.21 -30.22
CA ALA A 179 -5.88 -2.96 -31.53
C ALA A 179 -4.56 -3.71 -31.76
N GLU A 180 -3.92 -4.20 -30.70
CA GLU A 180 -2.71 -5.00 -30.77
C GLU A 180 -3.01 -6.48 -31.11
N PRO A 181 -2.15 -7.15 -31.90
CA PRO A 181 -2.27 -8.58 -32.14
C PRO A 181 -2.41 -9.39 -30.84
N GLY A 182 -3.53 -10.10 -30.68
CA GLY A 182 -3.84 -10.91 -29.49
C GLY A 182 -4.28 -10.12 -28.24
N GLY A 183 -4.30 -8.78 -28.31
CA GLY A 183 -4.57 -7.91 -27.16
C GLY A 183 -6.01 -7.96 -26.64
N THR A 184 -6.95 -8.50 -27.41
CA THR A 184 -8.32 -8.78 -26.93
C THR A 184 -8.39 -9.74 -25.75
N ARG A 185 -7.31 -10.49 -25.47
CA ARG A 185 -7.20 -11.37 -24.28
C ARG A 185 -7.09 -10.58 -22.97
N VAL A 186 -6.68 -9.32 -23.03
CA VAL A 186 -6.45 -8.46 -21.86
C VAL A 186 -7.18 -7.13 -21.92
N SER A 187 -7.72 -6.74 -23.07
CA SER A 187 -8.37 -5.43 -23.24
C SER A 187 -9.59 -5.21 -22.35
N ASN A 188 -10.14 -6.25 -21.73
CA ASN A 188 -11.25 -6.15 -20.77
C ASN A 188 -10.79 -6.05 -19.30
N GLN A 189 -9.48 -5.96 -19.03
CA GLN A 189 -8.96 -5.82 -17.68
C GLN A 189 -9.06 -4.36 -17.22
N PRO A 190 -9.37 -4.13 -15.93
CA PRO A 190 -9.44 -2.79 -15.38
C PRO A 190 -8.04 -2.21 -15.16
N THR A 191 -7.86 -0.92 -15.47
CA THR A 191 -6.59 -0.21 -15.32
C THR A 191 -6.77 1.14 -14.61
N GLY A 192 -5.72 1.66 -14.00
CA GLY A 192 -5.72 3.01 -13.42
C GLY A 192 -5.93 4.11 -14.47
N VAL A 193 -6.64 5.16 -14.08
CA VAL A 193 -6.75 6.43 -14.83
C VAL A 193 -5.80 7.43 -14.19
N TRP A 194 -4.87 7.97 -14.97
CA TRP A 194 -3.80 8.83 -14.47
C TRP A 194 -4.17 10.30 -14.62
N LEU A 195 -4.19 11.00 -13.49
CA LEU A 195 -4.23 12.45 -13.43
C LEU A 195 -2.77 12.90 -13.22
N ASP A 196 -2.02 12.95 -14.32
CA ASP A 196 -0.58 13.21 -14.34
C ASP A 196 -0.22 14.68 -14.65
N ARG A 197 -1.25 15.53 -14.79
CA ARG A 197 -1.20 16.98 -15.05
C ARG A 197 -2.58 17.60 -14.86
N ILE A 198 -2.66 18.92 -14.65
CA ILE A 198 -3.93 19.67 -14.53
C ILE A 198 -4.82 19.46 -15.75
N ALA A 199 -4.25 19.39 -16.97
CA ALA A 199 -5.03 19.17 -18.19
C ALA A 199 -5.78 17.83 -18.21
N ALA A 200 -5.27 16.79 -17.53
CA ALA A 200 -5.93 15.47 -17.48
C ALA A 200 -7.27 15.52 -16.72
N ILE A 201 -7.49 16.50 -15.84
CA ILE A 201 -8.74 16.66 -15.11
C ILE A 201 -9.90 16.95 -16.07
N ASN A 202 -9.71 17.86 -17.01
CA ASN A 202 -10.72 18.22 -18.01
C ASN A 202 -10.65 17.36 -19.28
N GLY A 203 -9.54 16.64 -19.47
CA GLY A 203 -9.26 15.90 -20.69
C GLY A 203 -8.62 16.77 -21.76
N THR A 204 -8.19 16.13 -22.84
CA THR A 204 -7.62 16.78 -24.01
C THR A 204 -8.43 16.44 -25.26
N SER A 205 -8.04 16.94 -26.42
CA SER A 205 -8.68 16.54 -27.68
C SER A 205 -8.56 15.04 -28.00
N THR A 206 -7.65 14.34 -27.33
CA THR A 206 -7.31 12.93 -27.60
C THR A 206 -7.43 12.04 -26.37
N SER A 207 -7.85 12.58 -25.22
CA SER A 207 -7.96 11.83 -23.98
C SER A 207 -9.16 12.29 -23.14
N MET A 208 -9.86 11.34 -22.56
CA MET A 208 -10.96 11.58 -21.64
C MET A 208 -10.50 12.37 -20.41
N GLY A 209 -11.36 13.28 -19.93
CA GLY A 209 -11.20 13.92 -18.62
C GLY A 209 -11.80 13.08 -17.50
N LEU A 210 -11.56 13.51 -16.25
CA LEU A 210 -12.04 12.80 -15.06
C LEU A 210 -13.56 12.58 -15.06
N ARG A 211 -14.35 13.61 -15.38
CA ARG A 211 -15.83 13.47 -15.47
C ARG A 211 -16.24 12.44 -16.51
N ALA A 212 -15.57 12.38 -17.66
CA ALA A 212 -15.89 11.42 -18.71
C ALA A 212 -15.61 9.98 -18.27
N HIS A 213 -14.53 9.75 -17.51
CA HIS A 213 -14.24 8.44 -16.93
C HIS A 213 -15.28 8.02 -15.89
N LEU A 214 -15.67 8.92 -15.00
CA LEU A 214 -16.71 8.63 -14.00
C LEU A 214 -18.08 8.37 -14.65
N ASP A 215 -18.42 9.08 -15.72
CA ASP A 215 -19.63 8.84 -16.50
C ASP A 215 -19.61 7.46 -17.18
N ALA A 216 -18.47 7.07 -17.75
CA ALA A 216 -18.29 5.73 -18.31
C ALA A 216 -18.36 4.64 -17.22
N ALA A 217 -17.83 4.89 -16.03
CA ALA A 217 -17.92 3.97 -14.90
C ALA A 217 -19.37 3.81 -14.41
N LEU A 218 -20.15 4.89 -14.33
CA LEU A 218 -21.58 4.80 -14.03
C LEU A 218 -22.33 3.95 -15.06
N ALA A 219 -21.98 4.06 -16.34
CA ALA A 219 -22.56 3.24 -17.39
C ALA A 219 -22.16 1.74 -17.25
N GLN A 220 -20.94 1.44 -16.83
CA GLN A 220 -20.45 0.07 -16.60
C GLN A 220 -21.01 -0.58 -15.32
N LYS A 221 -21.22 0.23 -14.28
CA LYS A 221 -21.71 -0.21 -12.96
C LYS A 221 -22.98 -1.06 -13.04
N GLY A 222 -23.95 -0.63 -13.85
CA GLY A 222 -25.28 -1.25 -13.88
C GLY A 222 -25.91 -1.24 -12.48
N SER A 223 -26.38 -2.40 -12.00
CA SER A 223 -26.98 -2.55 -10.66
C SER A 223 -25.99 -2.98 -9.56
N GLY A 224 -24.73 -3.27 -9.90
CA GLY A 224 -23.72 -3.77 -8.95
C GLY A 224 -22.87 -2.65 -8.35
N GLU A 225 -21.85 -3.02 -7.56
CA GLU A 225 -20.81 -2.09 -7.11
C GLU A 225 -19.68 -1.98 -8.15
N GLU A 226 -19.12 -0.78 -8.32
CA GLU A 226 -18.07 -0.48 -9.29
C GLU A 226 -17.00 0.40 -8.62
N VAL A 227 -15.74 -0.03 -8.74
CA VAL A 227 -14.57 0.72 -8.29
C VAL A 227 -13.92 1.43 -9.47
N VAL A 228 -13.67 2.73 -9.33
CA VAL A 228 -12.82 3.51 -10.23
C VAL A 228 -11.46 3.69 -9.60
N GLN A 229 -10.40 3.35 -10.32
CA GLN A 229 -9.01 3.50 -9.87
C GLN A 229 -8.41 4.77 -10.49
N LEU A 230 -7.99 5.71 -9.65
CA LEU A 230 -7.37 6.97 -10.06
C LEU A 230 -5.95 7.05 -9.50
N VAL A 231 -5.03 7.58 -10.30
CA VAL A 231 -3.69 7.96 -9.83
C VAL A 231 -3.63 9.48 -9.77
N VAL A 232 -3.47 10.02 -8.56
CA VAL A 232 -3.27 11.46 -8.29
C VAL A 232 -1.76 11.69 -8.26
N TYR A 233 -1.21 12.35 -9.27
CA TYR A 233 0.24 12.37 -9.48
C TYR A 233 0.72 13.66 -10.14
N ASP A 234 0.73 14.74 -9.39
CA ASP A 234 1.20 16.05 -9.89
C ASP A 234 1.83 16.91 -8.81
N LEU A 235 2.46 16.30 -7.79
CA LEU A 235 3.17 17.05 -6.75
C LEU A 235 4.14 18.10 -7.33
N PRO A 236 4.30 19.28 -6.69
CA PRO A 236 5.35 20.22 -7.02
C PRO A 236 6.72 19.55 -6.95
N GLY A 237 7.55 19.71 -7.98
CA GLY A 237 8.87 19.06 -8.05
C GLY A 237 8.77 17.53 -8.05
N ARG A 238 7.73 16.97 -8.68
CA ARG A 238 7.49 15.52 -8.86
C ARG A 238 8.75 14.76 -9.26
N ASP A 239 8.88 13.50 -8.86
CA ASP A 239 9.96 12.60 -9.27
C ASP A 239 11.35 13.18 -8.95
N CYS A 240 11.56 13.68 -7.73
CA CYS A 240 12.74 14.48 -7.42
C CYS A 240 14.08 13.71 -7.59
N ALA A 241 14.05 12.37 -7.62
CA ALA A 241 15.23 11.54 -7.83
C ALA A 241 15.46 11.13 -9.30
N ALA A 242 14.49 11.39 -10.17
CA ALA A 242 14.62 11.22 -11.61
C ALA A 242 15.69 12.15 -12.17
N LEU A 243 16.36 11.72 -13.23
CA LEU A 243 17.31 12.56 -13.98
C LEU A 243 16.56 13.63 -14.77
N ALA A 244 15.34 13.32 -15.21
CA ALA A 244 14.41 14.28 -15.79
C ALA A 244 12.99 13.94 -15.34
N SER A 245 12.43 14.79 -14.47
CA SER A 245 11.01 14.71 -14.10
C SER A 245 10.11 15.16 -15.25
N ASN A 246 8.93 14.57 -15.33
CA ASN A 246 7.86 14.96 -16.24
C ASN A 246 6.77 15.81 -15.56
N GLY A 247 7.00 16.27 -14.32
CA GLY A 247 6.03 17.08 -13.58
C GLY A 247 5.93 18.51 -14.11
N GLU A 248 4.71 19.02 -14.29
CA GLU A 248 4.49 20.38 -14.80
C GLU A 248 4.61 21.46 -13.71
N LEU A 249 4.54 21.06 -12.43
CA LEU A 249 4.64 21.95 -11.29
C LEU A 249 6.07 22.02 -10.77
N GLY A 250 6.66 23.21 -10.79
CA GLY A 250 7.96 23.49 -10.20
C GLY A 250 7.97 23.31 -8.67
N PRO A 251 9.15 23.20 -8.04
CA PRO A 251 9.30 22.78 -6.63
C PRO A 251 8.64 23.72 -5.61
N THR A 252 8.31 24.96 -5.99
CA THR A 252 7.68 25.97 -5.13
C THR A 252 6.19 26.16 -5.38
N GLU A 253 5.58 25.44 -6.34
CA GLU A 253 4.21 25.68 -6.82
C GLU A 253 3.13 24.94 -6.01
N ILE A 254 3.30 24.83 -4.69
CA ILE A 254 2.35 24.10 -3.82
C ILE A 254 0.93 24.68 -3.84
N ASP A 255 0.79 26.00 -3.97
CA ASP A 255 -0.54 26.62 -4.06
C ASP A 255 -1.26 26.26 -5.36
N LYS A 256 -0.52 26.11 -6.47
CA LYS A 256 -1.07 25.68 -7.75
C LYS A 256 -1.52 24.22 -7.68
N TYR A 257 -0.71 23.34 -7.08
CA TYR A 257 -1.10 21.95 -6.80
C TYR A 257 -2.40 21.88 -5.99
N LYS A 258 -2.51 22.65 -4.91
CA LYS A 258 -3.71 22.67 -4.07
C LYS A 258 -4.94 23.16 -4.84
N THR A 259 -4.84 24.34 -5.47
CA THR A 259 -6.01 25.08 -5.98
C THR A 259 -6.39 24.76 -7.43
N GLN A 260 -5.45 24.26 -8.24
CA GLN A 260 -5.67 23.98 -9.67
C GLN A 260 -5.63 22.49 -9.99
N PHE A 261 -5.10 21.65 -9.09
CA PHE A 261 -5.06 20.21 -9.27
C PHE A 261 -5.98 19.48 -8.27
N ILE A 262 -5.68 19.51 -6.96
CA ILE A 262 -6.47 18.78 -5.95
C ILE A 262 -7.89 19.31 -5.78
N ASP A 263 -8.07 20.64 -5.67
CA ASP A 263 -9.39 21.24 -5.47
C ASP A 263 -10.38 20.90 -6.62
N PRO A 264 -10.02 21.03 -7.91
CA PRO A 264 -10.89 20.61 -9.00
C PRO A 264 -11.20 19.11 -9.01
N ILE A 265 -10.23 18.26 -8.67
CA ILE A 265 -10.46 16.81 -8.54
C ILE A 265 -11.50 16.56 -7.44
N ALA A 266 -11.28 17.08 -6.24
CA ALA A 266 -12.21 16.93 -5.11
C ALA A 266 -13.62 17.45 -5.43
N ALA A 267 -13.73 18.57 -6.15
CA ALA A 267 -15.01 19.12 -6.59
C ALA A 267 -15.74 18.20 -7.59
N ILE A 268 -15.02 17.48 -8.44
CA ILE A 268 -15.61 16.49 -9.34
C ILE A 268 -16.02 15.23 -8.56
N LEU A 269 -15.14 14.70 -7.70
CA LEU A 269 -15.40 13.45 -6.97
C LEU A 269 -16.54 13.57 -5.95
N SER A 270 -16.76 14.78 -5.40
CA SER A 270 -17.85 15.08 -4.46
C SER A 270 -19.20 15.35 -5.11
N ASP A 271 -19.26 15.37 -6.45
CA ASP A 271 -20.52 15.52 -7.18
C ASP A 271 -21.44 14.35 -6.85
N SER A 272 -22.64 14.65 -6.35
CA SER A 272 -23.65 13.65 -5.96
C SER A 272 -24.00 12.65 -7.07
N LYS A 273 -23.76 13.01 -8.35
CA LYS A 273 -23.88 12.10 -9.49
C LYS A 273 -23.03 10.83 -9.32
N TYR A 274 -21.87 10.93 -8.69
CA TYR A 274 -20.90 9.83 -8.56
C TYR A 274 -20.93 9.13 -7.20
N ALA A 275 -21.84 9.53 -6.29
CA ALA A 275 -21.89 9.01 -4.92
C ALA A 275 -22.11 7.48 -4.84
N SER A 276 -22.60 6.86 -5.91
CA SER A 276 -22.79 5.40 -6.00
C SER A 276 -21.56 4.63 -6.51
N LEU A 277 -20.50 5.30 -6.95
CA LEU A 277 -19.23 4.68 -7.29
C LEU A 277 -18.36 4.57 -6.04
N ARG A 278 -17.49 3.56 -5.98
CA ARG A 278 -16.34 3.56 -5.06
C ARG A 278 -15.15 4.12 -5.83
N ILE A 279 -14.45 5.10 -5.28
CA ILE A 279 -13.35 5.78 -5.99
C ILE A 279 -12.07 5.57 -5.21
N VAL A 280 -11.17 4.76 -5.75
CA VAL A 280 -9.85 4.52 -5.16
C VAL A 280 -8.86 5.49 -5.76
N THR A 281 -8.12 6.18 -4.89
CA THR A 281 -7.11 7.17 -5.26
C THR A 281 -5.74 6.70 -4.78
N THR A 282 -4.85 6.36 -5.71
CA THR A 282 -3.42 6.21 -5.43
C THR A 282 -2.81 7.59 -5.31
N ILE A 283 -2.29 7.91 -4.13
CA ILE A 283 -1.79 9.24 -3.81
C ILE A 283 -0.29 9.30 -4.05
N GLU A 284 0.08 10.07 -5.08
CA GLU A 284 1.41 10.61 -5.34
C GLU A 284 2.52 9.56 -5.29
N ILE A 285 2.62 8.77 -6.36
CA ILE A 285 3.69 7.80 -6.55
C ILE A 285 5.06 8.50 -6.63
N ASP A 286 6.14 7.75 -6.40
CA ASP A 286 7.54 8.24 -6.52
C ASP A 286 7.78 9.57 -5.79
N SER A 287 7.17 9.73 -4.60
CA SER A 287 7.20 10.99 -3.84
C SER A 287 7.90 10.83 -2.48
N LEU A 288 7.16 10.59 -1.41
CA LEU A 288 7.65 10.51 -0.03
C LEU A 288 8.82 9.54 0.17
N PRO A 289 8.86 8.32 -0.43
CA PRO A 289 10.01 7.44 -0.31
C PRO A 289 11.34 8.08 -0.72
N ASN A 290 11.33 9.03 -1.67
CA ASN A 290 12.53 9.77 -2.08
C ASN A 290 13.11 10.62 -0.95
N LEU A 291 12.27 11.15 -0.05
CA LEU A 291 12.76 12.00 1.05
C LEU A 291 13.58 11.20 2.08
N VAL A 292 13.34 9.89 2.17
CA VAL A 292 14.13 8.97 3.01
C VAL A 292 15.41 8.53 2.31
N THR A 293 15.31 8.22 1.02
CA THR A 293 16.34 7.43 0.32
C THR A 293 17.24 8.28 -0.57
N ASN A 294 16.82 9.47 -0.98
CA ASN A 294 17.48 10.29 -2.01
C ASN A 294 17.75 11.72 -1.52
N THR A 295 18.05 11.88 -0.23
CA THR A 295 18.35 13.18 0.40
C THR A 295 19.61 13.13 1.27
N GLY A 296 20.06 14.29 1.73
CA GLY A 296 21.14 14.43 2.70
C GLY A 296 22.49 14.01 2.13
N SER A 297 23.26 13.27 2.93
CA SER A 297 24.61 12.79 2.59
C SER A 297 24.63 11.44 1.87
N ARG A 298 23.46 10.87 1.53
CA ARG A 298 23.40 9.57 0.84
C ARG A 298 23.99 9.70 -0.57
N ALA A 299 24.69 8.66 -1.03
CA ALA A 299 25.26 8.63 -2.39
C ALA A 299 24.19 8.74 -3.49
N THR A 300 22.96 8.41 -3.14
CA THR A 300 21.77 8.46 -3.99
C THR A 300 21.10 9.84 -4.04
N ALA A 301 21.53 10.78 -3.21
CA ALA A 301 20.87 12.06 -3.03
C ALA A 301 20.85 12.94 -4.29
N THR A 302 19.77 13.72 -4.45
CA THR A 302 19.65 14.72 -5.52
C THR A 302 19.40 16.11 -4.95
N ALA A 303 19.79 17.15 -5.70
CA ALA A 303 19.49 18.53 -5.33
C ALA A 303 17.98 18.77 -5.25
N ASN A 304 17.20 18.20 -6.18
CA ASN A 304 15.75 18.33 -6.21
C ASN A 304 15.10 17.71 -4.98
N CYS A 305 15.49 16.49 -4.56
CA CYS A 305 14.93 15.88 -3.36
C CYS A 305 15.34 16.64 -2.09
N ASN A 306 16.56 17.17 -2.03
CA ASN A 306 16.97 18.06 -0.95
C ASN A 306 16.11 19.33 -0.90
N THR A 307 15.76 19.91 -2.07
CA THR A 307 14.81 21.03 -2.15
C THR A 307 13.43 20.64 -1.61
N MET A 308 12.89 19.49 -2.02
CA MET A 308 11.57 19.02 -1.58
C MET A 308 11.53 18.66 -0.10
N LEU A 309 12.63 18.13 0.45
CA LEU A 309 12.78 17.92 1.89
C LEU A 309 12.81 19.25 2.64
N ALA A 310 13.60 20.21 2.15
CA ALA A 310 13.80 21.50 2.82
C ALA A 310 12.54 22.37 2.84
N ASN A 311 11.75 22.37 1.75
CA ASN A 311 10.51 23.16 1.68
C ASN A 311 9.28 22.43 2.27
N GLY A 312 9.37 21.11 2.43
CA GLY A 312 8.31 20.23 2.96
C GLY A 312 7.14 20.01 2.02
N ASN A 313 7.24 20.36 0.73
CA ASN A 313 6.10 20.39 -0.19
C ASN A 313 5.56 19.01 -0.56
N TYR A 314 6.36 17.94 -0.52
CA TYR A 314 5.83 16.58 -0.65
C TYR A 314 4.93 16.21 0.54
N VAL A 315 5.41 16.43 1.78
CA VAL A 315 4.62 16.15 3.00
C VAL A 315 3.33 16.97 3.00
N LYS A 316 3.42 18.28 2.71
CA LYS A 316 2.25 19.17 2.65
C LYS A 316 1.30 18.79 1.52
N GLY A 317 1.80 18.51 0.33
CA GLY A 317 0.96 18.16 -0.82
C GLY A 317 0.22 16.84 -0.61
N VAL A 318 0.91 15.82 -0.09
CA VAL A 318 0.26 14.54 0.27
C VAL A 318 -0.77 14.74 1.38
N GLY A 319 -0.43 15.45 2.47
CA GLY A 319 -1.37 15.74 3.55
C GLY A 319 -2.63 16.47 3.05
N TYR A 320 -2.45 17.47 2.18
CA TYR A 320 -3.57 18.21 1.60
C TYR A 320 -4.46 17.32 0.72
N ALA A 321 -3.86 16.49 -0.14
CA ALA A 321 -4.60 15.55 -0.98
C ALA A 321 -5.39 14.53 -0.14
N LEU A 322 -4.74 13.93 0.88
CA LEU A 322 -5.39 13.01 1.81
C LEU A 322 -6.59 13.66 2.50
N ALA A 323 -6.43 14.84 3.08
CA ALA A 323 -7.51 15.53 3.79
C ALA A 323 -8.70 15.85 2.86
N LYS A 324 -8.41 16.39 1.66
CA LYS A 324 -9.45 16.88 0.75
C LYS A 324 -10.22 15.76 0.08
N LEU A 325 -9.52 14.72 -0.36
CA LEU A 325 -10.12 13.54 -0.99
C LEU A 325 -10.74 12.62 0.08
N GLY A 326 -10.10 12.51 1.25
CA GLY A 326 -10.56 11.77 2.42
C GLY A 326 -11.82 12.35 3.06
N ALA A 327 -12.17 13.61 2.82
CA ALA A 327 -13.46 14.16 3.23
C ALA A 327 -14.66 13.64 2.40
N ILE A 328 -14.42 12.97 1.26
CA ILE A 328 -15.46 12.51 0.34
C ILE A 328 -15.87 11.07 0.71
N PRO A 329 -17.15 10.80 1.04
CA PRO A 329 -17.55 9.54 1.68
C PRO A 329 -17.29 8.26 0.86
N ASN A 330 -17.27 8.37 -0.47
CA ASN A 330 -17.07 7.26 -1.39
C ASN A 330 -15.66 7.22 -2.02
N VAL A 331 -14.73 8.04 -1.53
CA VAL A 331 -13.31 8.03 -1.92
C VAL A 331 -12.49 7.23 -0.90
N TYR A 332 -11.53 6.45 -1.38
CA TYR A 332 -10.66 5.55 -0.62
C TYR A 332 -9.21 5.83 -1.00
N ASN A 333 -8.48 6.56 -0.16
CA ASN A 333 -7.08 6.92 -0.43
C ASN A 333 -6.13 5.78 -0.09
N TYR A 334 -5.30 5.38 -1.06
CA TYR A 334 -4.17 4.49 -0.87
C TYR A 334 -2.87 5.26 -1.12
N LEU A 335 -2.06 5.44 -0.08
CA LEU A 335 -0.80 6.15 -0.20
C LEU A 335 0.26 5.26 -0.86
N ASP A 336 1.00 5.77 -1.84
CA ASP A 336 2.09 5.01 -2.44
C ASP A 336 3.22 4.72 -1.43
N ALA A 337 3.64 3.46 -1.40
CA ALA A 337 4.63 2.93 -0.48
C ALA A 337 5.85 2.35 -1.21
N GLY A 338 6.15 2.85 -2.42
CA GLY A 338 7.28 2.36 -3.22
C GLY A 338 7.18 0.86 -3.50
N HIS A 339 8.28 0.13 -3.31
CA HIS A 339 8.35 -1.33 -3.49
C HIS A 339 9.48 -1.92 -2.65
N HIS A 340 9.55 -3.24 -2.54
CA HIS A 340 10.53 -3.91 -1.67
C HIS A 340 11.98 -3.59 -2.08
N GLY A 341 12.24 -3.53 -3.38
CA GLY A 341 13.53 -3.16 -3.98
C GLY A 341 13.92 -1.68 -3.79
N TRP A 342 13.13 -0.92 -3.02
CA TRP A 342 13.43 0.47 -2.65
C TRP A 342 13.43 0.65 -1.12
N LEU A 343 12.35 0.21 -0.45
CA LEU A 343 12.14 0.43 0.98
C LEU A 343 12.42 -0.81 1.86
N GLY A 344 12.81 -1.94 1.27
CA GLY A 344 12.96 -3.21 1.97
C GLY A 344 14.18 -3.33 2.91
N TRP A 345 15.05 -2.33 2.94
CA TRP A 345 16.21 -2.28 3.85
C TRP A 345 15.84 -1.69 5.21
N ASP A 346 16.48 -2.18 6.27
CA ASP A 346 16.21 -1.79 7.66
C ASP A 346 16.30 -0.25 7.86
N ASP A 347 17.23 0.42 7.18
CA ASP A 347 17.47 1.87 7.25
C ASP A 347 16.51 2.72 6.39
N ASN A 348 15.66 2.08 5.58
CA ASN A 348 14.62 2.74 4.77
C ASN A 348 13.21 2.43 5.28
N PHE A 349 12.97 1.19 5.70
CA PHE A 349 11.65 0.62 6.00
C PHE A 349 10.92 1.39 7.11
N ALA A 350 11.46 1.41 8.33
CA ALA A 350 10.82 2.11 9.45
C ALA A 350 10.80 3.65 9.30
N PRO A 351 11.87 4.29 8.77
CA PRO A 351 11.83 5.72 8.48
C PRO A 351 10.75 6.12 7.46
N ALA A 352 10.52 5.31 6.43
CA ALA A 352 9.46 5.57 5.46
C ALA A 352 8.06 5.52 6.11
N ALA A 353 7.77 4.50 6.91
CA ALA A 353 6.50 4.43 7.64
C ALA A 353 6.29 5.64 8.56
N THR A 354 7.34 6.11 9.23
CA THR A 354 7.30 7.31 10.08
C THR A 354 7.00 8.57 9.26
N LEU A 355 7.65 8.74 8.10
CA LEU A 355 7.39 9.85 7.19
C LEU A 355 5.97 9.82 6.62
N PHE A 356 5.45 8.64 6.30
CA PHE A 356 4.06 8.49 5.84
C PHE A 356 3.07 8.93 6.93
N LYS A 357 3.31 8.55 8.19
CA LYS A 357 2.50 9.02 9.33
C LYS A 357 2.57 10.55 9.45
N GLN A 358 3.76 11.14 9.30
CA GLN A 358 3.92 12.59 9.32
C GLN A 358 3.06 13.27 8.25
N ALA A 359 3.11 12.79 6.99
CA ALA A 359 2.30 13.32 5.90
C ALA A 359 0.79 13.14 6.16
N ALA A 360 0.36 11.96 6.60
CA ALA A 360 -1.02 11.63 6.95
C ALA A 360 -1.55 12.34 8.22
N THR A 361 -0.73 13.17 8.87
CA THR A 361 -1.15 14.03 9.99
C THR A 361 -0.83 15.51 9.75
N SER A 362 -0.60 15.87 8.49
CA SER A 362 -0.27 17.24 8.08
C SER A 362 -1.40 17.87 7.27
N GLU A 363 -1.44 19.20 7.20
CA GLU A 363 -2.39 19.95 6.36
C GLU A 363 -3.87 19.60 6.58
N GLY A 364 -4.21 19.17 7.81
CA GLY A 364 -5.57 18.79 8.20
C GLY A 364 -5.92 17.33 7.96
N ALA A 365 -5.02 16.54 7.37
CA ALA A 365 -5.21 15.09 7.28
C ALA A 365 -5.08 14.42 8.65
N THR A 366 -5.76 13.30 8.76
CA THR A 366 -5.64 12.33 9.84
C THR A 366 -5.41 10.94 9.25
N VAL A 367 -5.05 9.96 10.08
CA VAL A 367 -4.89 8.58 9.59
C VAL A 367 -6.20 7.94 9.15
N ASP A 368 -7.35 8.51 9.50
CA ASP A 368 -8.66 8.07 9.02
C ASP A 368 -8.91 8.48 7.55
N ASP A 369 -8.12 9.43 7.03
CA ASP A 369 -8.11 9.79 5.62
C ASP A 369 -7.30 8.80 4.76
N VAL A 370 -6.69 7.77 5.36
CA VAL A 370 -5.89 6.74 4.68
C VAL A 370 -6.59 5.39 4.79
N GLN A 371 -7.15 4.90 3.69
CA GLN A 371 -7.74 3.56 3.61
C GLN A 371 -6.64 2.49 3.62
N GLY A 372 -5.51 2.77 2.98
CA GLY A 372 -4.46 1.80 2.82
C GLY A 372 -3.22 2.33 2.14
N PHE A 373 -2.39 1.41 1.65
CA PHE A 373 -1.16 1.72 0.93
C PHE A 373 -1.07 0.87 -0.32
N ILE A 374 -0.37 1.35 -1.35
CA ILE A 374 -0.08 0.59 -2.56
C ILE A 374 1.42 0.44 -2.75
N THR A 375 1.87 -0.76 -3.13
CA THR A 375 3.25 -1.02 -3.51
C THR A 375 3.36 -1.37 -4.99
N ASN A 376 4.57 -1.26 -5.52
CA ASN A 376 4.96 -1.66 -6.87
C ASN A 376 4.33 -0.82 -8.00
N THR A 377 3.71 0.32 -7.69
CA THR A 377 3.03 1.17 -8.68
C THR A 377 3.96 1.51 -9.84
N ALA A 378 3.57 1.13 -11.06
CA ALA A 378 4.40 1.27 -12.28
C ALA A 378 5.80 0.62 -12.21
N ASN A 379 6.01 -0.34 -11.32
CA ASN A 379 7.29 -1.05 -11.17
C ASN A 379 7.15 -2.52 -11.62
N TYR A 380 8.16 -3.34 -11.33
CA TYR A 380 8.33 -4.67 -11.89
C TYR A 380 8.75 -5.70 -10.85
N SER A 381 8.78 -5.35 -9.56
CA SER A 381 9.19 -6.28 -8.52
C SER A 381 8.24 -7.47 -8.46
N ALA A 382 8.78 -8.69 -8.44
CA ALA A 382 7.99 -9.91 -8.48
C ALA A 382 6.93 -9.94 -7.36
N LEU A 383 5.72 -10.40 -7.68
CA LEU A 383 4.65 -10.52 -6.69
C LEU A 383 5.04 -11.44 -5.53
N LYS A 384 5.60 -12.61 -5.86
CA LYS A 384 6.08 -13.62 -4.90
C LYS A 384 7.25 -14.39 -5.50
N GLU A 385 8.32 -14.58 -4.73
CA GLU A 385 9.46 -15.42 -5.08
C GLU A 385 9.36 -16.75 -4.34
N ASN A 386 9.37 -17.87 -5.07
CA ASN A 386 9.24 -19.21 -4.48
C ASN A 386 10.49 -20.07 -4.66
N ASN A 387 11.46 -19.63 -5.46
CA ASN A 387 12.63 -20.42 -5.79
C ASN A 387 13.77 -20.24 -4.78
N PHE A 388 13.73 -19.21 -3.95
CA PHE A 388 14.65 -19.02 -2.83
C PHE A 388 14.07 -18.07 -1.78
N THR A 389 14.69 -18.03 -0.60
CA THR A 389 14.32 -17.11 0.48
C THR A 389 15.54 -16.35 1.02
N ILE A 390 15.30 -15.24 1.72
CA ILE A 390 16.37 -14.50 2.43
C ILE A 390 17.04 -15.32 3.56
N ASN A 391 16.40 -16.39 4.02
CA ASN A 391 16.90 -17.24 5.10
C ASN A 391 17.79 -18.37 4.58
N ASP A 392 17.86 -18.55 3.26
CA ASP A 392 18.65 -19.60 2.64
C ASP A 392 20.16 -19.30 2.79
N THR A 393 20.95 -20.37 2.76
CA THR A 393 22.42 -20.29 2.72
C THR A 393 22.96 -21.20 1.64
N VAL A 394 24.04 -20.77 0.97
CA VAL A 394 24.79 -21.56 -0.01
C VAL A 394 26.23 -21.63 0.47
N ASN A 395 26.73 -22.84 0.74
CA ASN A 395 28.08 -23.07 1.27
C ASN A 395 28.39 -22.21 2.51
N GLY A 396 27.43 -22.10 3.43
CA GLY A 396 27.55 -21.30 4.66
C GLY A 396 27.44 -19.78 4.47
N THR A 397 27.24 -19.29 3.24
CA THR A 397 27.04 -17.87 2.93
C THR A 397 25.55 -17.57 2.80
N SER A 398 25.04 -16.53 3.47
CA SER A 398 23.62 -16.14 3.37
C SER A 398 23.28 -15.59 1.99
N VAL A 399 22.09 -15.92 1.48
CA VAL A 399 21.54 -15.36 0.23
C VAL A 399 21.45 -13.83 0.27
N ARG A 400 21.30 -13.23 1.45
CA ARG A 400 21.32 -11.76 1.61
C ARG A 400 22.64 -11.13 1.20
N LEU A 401 23.72 -11.90 1.08
CA LEU A 401 25.02 -11.43 0.58
C LEU A 401 25.15 -11.51 -0.94
N SER A 402 24.14 -12.05 -1.65
CA SER A 402 24.11 -11.98 -3.10
C SER A 402 23.98 -10.53 -3.58
N LYS A 403 24.53 -10.24 -4.76
CA LYS A 403 24.50 -8.89 -5.35
C LYS A 403 23.09 -8.38 -5.64
N TRP A 404 22.16 -9.28 -5.96
CA TRP A 404 20.78 -8.92 -6.26
C TRP A 404 19.98 -8.58 -5.01
N VAL A 405 20.13 -9.39 -3.94
CA VAL A 405 19.39 -9.16 -2.68
C VAL A 405 20.02 -8.03 -1.87
N ASP A 406 21.35 -7.90 -1.88
CA ASP A 406 22.11 -6.81 -1.27
C ASP A 406 21.63 -6.42 0.14
N TYR A 407 21.56 -7.40 1.06
CA TYR A 407 21.08 -7.25 2.43
C TYR A 407 19.60 -6.88 2.61
N ASN A 408 18.80 -6.75 1.55
CA ASN A 408 17.36 -6.52 1.65
C ASN A 408 16.69 -7.61 2.51
N ARG A 409 15.61 -7.22 3.22
CA ARG A 409 14.80 -8.13 4.03
C ARG A 409 13.71 -8.85 3.24
N TYR A 410 13.53 -8.47 1.99
CA TYR A 410 12.46 -8.96 1.13
C TYR A 410 13.02 -9.23 -0.27
N VAL A 411 12.37 -10.15 -0.97
CA VAL A 411 12.71 -10.55 -2.35
C VAL A 411 11.50 -10.47 -3.28
N ASP A 412 10.35 -10.08 -2.73
CA ASP A 412 9.08 -9.94 -3.42
C ASP A 412 8.16 -8.91 -2.74
N GLU A 413 7.11 -8.53 -3.45
CA GLU A 413 6.15 -7.52 -2.98
C GLU A 413 5.17 -8.06 -1.94
N LEU A 414 4.76 -9.32 -2.00
CA LEU A 414 3.77 -9.84 -1.05
C LEU A 414 4.32 -9.85 0.37
N SER A 415 5.53 -10.36 0.57
CA SER A 415 6.18 -10.38 1.89
C SER A 415 6.46 -8.96 2.40
N PHE A 416 6.92 -8.08 1.51
CA PHE A 416 7.14 -6.67 1.83
C PHE A 416 5.85 -5.96 2.24
N ALA A 417 4.78 -6.06 1.45
CA ALA A 417 3.52 -5.37 1.71
C ALA A 417 2.90 -5.82 3.05
N GLN A 418 2.93 -7.12 3.36
CA GLN A 418 2.41 -7.64 4.63
C GLN A 418 3.22 -7.16 5.85
N ALA A 419 4.55 -7.18 5.74
CA ALA A 419 5.42 -6.68 6.80
C ALA A 419 5.28 -5.15 6.96
N PHE A 420 5.18 -4.43 5.84
CA PHE A 420 5.10 -2.97 5.84
C PHE A 420 3.76 -2.50 6.41
N ARG A 421 2.65 -3.20 6.12
CA ARG A 421 1.36 -3.00 6.80
C ARG A 421 1.51 -3.07 8.32
N THR A 422 2.20 -4.09 8.83
CA THR A 422 2.44 -4.27 10.26
C THR A 422 3.25 -3.09 10.83
N GLN A 423 4.28 -2.65 10.11
CA GLN A 423 5.07 -1.48 10.48
C GLN A 423 4.25 -0.19 10.50
N LEU A 424 3.36 0.01 9.52
CA LEU A 424 2.47 1.16 9.44
C LEU A 424 1.50 1.22 10.62
N VAL A 425 0.89 0.08 10.97
CA VAL A 425 0.04 -0.01 12.17
C VAL A 425 0.87 0.30 13.43
N SER A 426 2.11 -0.18 13.52
CA SER A 426 2.98 0.08 14.66
C SER A 426 3.32 1.56 14.89
N VAL A 427 3.32 2.38 13.82
CA VAL A 427 3.53 3.84 13.90
C VAL A 427 2.22 4.62 14.02
N GLY A 428 1.08 3.92 14.19
CA GLY A 428 -0.21 4.51 14.53
C GLY A 428 -1.13 4.78 13.35
N PHE A 429 -0.99 4.08 12.24
CA PHE A 429 -2.10 3.94 11.28
C PHE A 429 -3.17 2.97 11.79
N ASN A 430 -4.38 3.07 11.26
CA ASN A 430 -5.50 2.22 11.64
C ASN A 430 -5.18 0.74 11.42
N SER A 431 -5.58 -0.13 12.36
CA SER A 431 -5.35 -1.58 12.24
C SER A 431 -6.12 -2.22 11.08
N GLY A 432 -7.12 -1.53 10.54
CA GLY A 432 -7.92 -1.93 9.38
C GLY A 432 -7.35 -1.50 8.03
N ILE A 433 -6.18 -0.83 7.97
CA ILE A 433 -5.60 -0.47 6.66
C ILE A 433 -5.37 -1.72 5.81
N GLY A 434 -5.59 -1.62 4.51
CA GLY A 434 -5.27 -2.66 3.54
C GLY A 434 -4.12 -2.28 2.62
N MET A 435 -3.52 -3.28 1.97
CA MET A 435 -2.45 -3.08 0.98
C MET A 435 -2.95 -3.40 -0.43
N LEU A 436 -2.51 -2.62 -1.41
CA LEU A 436 -2.62 -2.94 -2.82
C LEU A 436 -1.23 -3.28 -3.37
N ILE A 437 -1.17 -4.14 -4.38
CA ILE A 437 0.05 -4.39 -5.14
C ILE A 437 -0.26 -4.18 -6.62
N ASP A 438 0.46 -3.27 -7.27
CA ASP A 438 0.39 -3.13 -8.72
C ASP A 438 1.08 -4.34 -9.37
N THR A 439 0.27 -5.16 -10.04
CA THR A 439 0.65 -6.42 -10.70
C THR A 439 0.64 -6.29 -12.22
N SER A 440 0.50 -5.07 -12.75
CA SER A 440 0.40 -4.81 -14.19
C SER A 440 1.54 -5.42 -15.01
N ARG A 441 2.78 -5.41 -14.50
CA ARG A 441 3.99 -5.76 -15.28
C ARG A 441 5.02 -6.62 -14.54
N ASN A 442 4.61 -7.29 -13.46
CA ASN A 442 5.54 -8.01 -12.58
C ASN A 442 5.44 -9.55 -12.64
N GLY A 443 4.84 -10.10 -13.71
CA GLY A 443 4.65 -11.54 -13.83
C GLY A 443 5.95 -12.31 -14.06
N TRP A 444 6.86 -11.76 -14.87
CA TRP A 444 8.12 -12.42 -15.25
C TRP A 444 7.92 -13.87 -15.71
N GLY A 445 7.02 -14.04 -16.68
CA GLY A 445 6.74 -15.31 -17.33
C GLY A 445 7.60 -15.58 -18.55
N GLY A 446 7.00 -16.23 -19.55
CA GLY A 446 7.69 -16.66 -20.76
C GLY A 446 8.68 -17.80 -20.50
N SER A 447 9.38 -18.21 -21.56
CA SER A 447 10.33 -19.33 -21.51
C SER A 447 11.58 -19.06 -20.65
N ALA A 448 11.82 -17.80 -20.26
CA ALA A 448 12.94 -17.40 -19.43
C ALA A 448 12.64 -17.50 -17.93
N ARG A 449 11.38 -17.72 -17.52
CA ARG A 449 11.02 -17.87 -16.10
C ARG A 449 11.68 -19.13 -15.51
N PRO A 450 12.49 -19.02 -14.42
CA PRO A 450 13.08 -20.19 -13.79
C PRO A 450 12.03 -21.15 -13.23
N ALA A 451 12.21 -22.45 -13.50
CA ALA A 451 11.32 -23.50 -13.00
C ALA A 451 11.64 -23.94 -11.55
N GLY A 452 12.73 -23.44 -10.97
CA GLY A 452 13.17 -23.79 -9.63
C GLY A 452 14.41 -22.99 -9.20
N PRO A 453 14.98 -23.31 -8.03
CA PRO A 453 16.18 -22.66 -7.50
C PRO A 453 17.37 -22.74 -8.45
N GLY A 454 18.28 -21.76 -8.37
CA GLY A 454 19.53 -21.76 -9.14
C GLY A 454 20.58 -22.75 -8.61
N PRO A 455 21.75 -22.85 -9.26
CA PRO A 455 22.85 -23.70 -8.81
C PRO A 455 23.43 -23.27 -7.45
N THR A 456 23.69 -24.22 -6.55
CA THR A 456 24.26 -23.98 -5.21
C THR A 456 25.80 -23.82 -5.22
N THR A 457 26.37 -23.29 -6.30
CA THR A 457 27.82 -23.05 -6.43
C THR A 457 28.26 -21.76 -5.75
N SER A 458 27.38 -20.75 -5.70
CA SER A 458 27.54 -19.50 -4.96
C SER A 458 26.17 -18.89 -4.68
N VAL A 459 26.08 -17.94 -3.74
CA VAL A 459 24.81 -17.23 -3.48
C VAL A 459 24.33 -16.44 -4.70
N ASP A 460 25.24 -15.86 -5.49
CA ASP A 460 24.90 -15.16 -6.73
C ASP A 460 24.32 -16.13 -7.76
N ALA A 461 24.97 -17.28 -8.01
CA ALA A 461 24.46 -18.28 -8.95
C ALA A 461 23.10 -18.86 -8.54
N TYR A 462 22.90 -19.08 -7.24
CA TYR A 462 21.64 -19.58 -6.69
C TYR A 462 20.51 -18.58 -6.89
N VAL A 463 20.75 -17.30 -6.57
CA VAL A 463 19.78 -16.22 -6.72
C VAL A 463 19.52 -15.90 -8.19
N ASP A 464 20.55 -15.65 -9.00
CA ASP A 464 20.39 -15.30 -10.42
C ASP A 464 19.78 -16.43 -11.25
N GLY A 465 20.05 -17.69 -10.87
CA GLY A 465 19.43 -18.85 -11.49
C GLY A 465 17.98 -19.08 -11.07
N GLY A 466 17.59 -18.64 -9.87
CA GLY A 466 16.27 -18.88 -9.30
C GLY A 466 15.28 -17.73 -9.45
N ARG A 467 15.74 -16.47 -9.44
CA ARG A 467 14.85 -15.30 -9.37
C ARG A 467 13.93 -15.14 -10.57
N TYR A 468 12.66 -14.87 -10.28
CA TYR A 468 11.67 -14.52 -11.29
C TYR A 468 11.96 -13.13 -11.88
N ASP A 469 12.18 -12.12 -11.04
CA ASP A 469 12.57 -10.79 -11.51
C ASP A 469 13.90 -10.88 -12.25
N ARG A 470 13.91 -10.57 -13.56
CA ARG A 470 15.09 -10.72 -14.43
C ARG A 470 15.80 -9.39 -14.73
N ARG A 471 15.49 -8.31 -14.02
CA ARG A 471 16.21 -7.04 -14.21
C ARG A 471 17.69 -7.20 -13.87
N ILE A 472 18.49 -6.24 -14.33
CA ILE A 472 19.92 -6.16 -13.97
C ILE A 472 20.07 -5.73 -12.51
N HIS A 473 19.26 -4.76 -12.08
CA HIS A 473 19.22 -4.23 -10.72
C HIS A 473 17.79 -3.85 -10.33
N VAL A 474 17.40 -3.99 -9.06
CA VAL A 474 16.05 -3.66 -8.56
C VAL A 474 15.68 -2.18 -8.71
N GLY A 475 16.70 -1.30 -8.77
CA GLY A 475 16.56 0.13 -9.06
C GLY A 475 16.33 0.48 -10.54
N ASN A 476 16.30 -0.51 -11.44
CA ASN A 476 15.94 -0.28 -12.83
C ASN A 476 14.41 -0.27 -12.98
N TRP A 477 13.86 0.88 -13.37
CA TRP A 477 12.42 1.16 -13.32
C TRP A 477 11.79 1.48 -14.67
N CYS A 478 12.55 1.90 -15.69
CA CYS A 478 11.96 2.36 -16.95
C CYS A 478 11.94 1.26 -18.01
N ASN A 479 10.77 1.01 -18.60
CA ASN A 479 10.54 0.19 -19.79
C ASN A 479 11.31 -1.14 -19.77
N GLN A 480 11.25 -1.89 -18.66
CA GLN A 480 12.17 -3.00 -18.42
C GLN A 480 12.01 -4.14 -19.43
N ALA A 481 13.12 -4.47 -20.09
CA ALA A 481 13.17 -5.57 -21.05
C ALA A 481 12.98 -6.92 -20.35
N GLY A 482 12.17 -7.78 -20.95
CA GLY A 482 11.85 -9.11 -20.43
C GLY A 482 10.69 -9.14 -19.45
N ALA A 483 10.14 -7.99 -19.04
CA ALA A 483 8.97 -7.92 -18.19
C ALA A 483 7.74 -8.62 -18.81
N GLY A 484 6.77 -8.96 -17.98
CA GLY A 484 5.56 -9.71 -18.33
C GLY A 484 4.36 -9.25 -17.53
N LEU A 485 3.15 -9.34 -18.09
CA LEU A 485 1.91 -9.10 -17.33
C LEU A 485 1.87 -10.01 -16.09
N GLY A 486 1.51 -9.46 -14.93
CA GLY A 486 1.37 -10.23 -13.70
C GLY A 486 -0.02 -10.87 -13.54
N GLU A 487 -0.34 -11.17 -12.28
CA GLU A 487 -1.70 -11.51 -11.88
C GLU A 487 -2.68 -10.46 -12.39
N ARG A 488 -3.86 -10.90 -12.83
CA ARG A 488 -4.91 -9.95 -13.24
C ARG A 488 -5.55 -9.34 -11.99
N PRO A 489 -6.18 -8.15 -12.11
CA PRO A 489 -6.80 -7.51 -10.97
C PRO A 489 -7.75 -8.43 -10.21
N GLN A 490 -7.53 -8.56 -8.90
CA GLN A 490 -8.22 -9.53 -8.04
C GLN A 490 -8.41 -8.93 -6.65
N ALA A 491 -9.64 -8.95 -6.14
CA ALA A 491 -9.95 -8.55 -4.77
C ALA A 491 -9.56 -9.64 -3.75
N SER A 492 -9.08 -9.20 -2.59
CA SER A 492 -8.71 -10.03 -1.43
C SER A 492 -7.87 -11.28 -1.75
N PRO A 493 -6.76 -11.16 -2.50
CA PRO A 493 -5.96 -12.31 -2.92
C PRO A 493 -5.14 -12.94 -1.78
N ALA A 494 -4.86 -12.18 -0.70
CA ALA A 494 -4.10 -12.63 0.44
C ALA A 494 -4.43 -11.81 1.70
N ALA A 495 -4.08 -12.34 2.88
CA ALA A 495 -4.28 -11.62 4.14
C ALA A 495 -3.56 -10.26 4.14
N GLY A 496 -4.29 -9.22 4.54
CA GLY A 496 -3.80 -7.83 4.55
C GLY A 496 -3.68 -7.17 3.17
N ILE A 497 -4.03 -7.87 2.09
CA ILE A 497 -4.04 -7.35 0.72
C ILE A 497 -5.49 -7.15 0.26
N ASP A 498 -5.87 -5.90 0.01
CA ASP A 498 -7.22 -5.55 -0.45
C ASP A 498 -7.44 -5.97 -1.90
N ALA A 499 -6.45 -5.75 -2.76
CA ALA A 499 -6.48 -6.20 -4.14
C ALA A 499 -5.09 -6.25 -4.78
N TYR A 500 -4.92 -7.16 -5.74
CA TYR A 500 -3.99 -6.95 -6.84
C TYR A 500 -4.66 -6.04 -7.86
N VAL A 501 -3.93 -5.03 -8.33
CA VAL A 501 -4.45 -4.00 -9.23
C VAL A 501 -3.52 -3.83 -10.43
N TRP A 502 -4.04 -3.33 -11.54
CA TRP A 502 -3.22 -2.82 -12.65
C TRP A 502 -3.30 -1.31 -12.62
N MET A 503 -2.40 -0.68 -11.86
CA MET A 503 -2.45 0.78 -11.69
C MET A 503 -1.78 1.47 -12.87
N LYS A 504 -0.57 1.03 -13.26
CA LYS A 504 0.01 1.37 -14.55
C LYS A 504 -0.67 0.59 -15.69
N PRO A 505 -1.27 1.25 -16.70
CA PRO A 505 -1.87 0.53 -17.81
C PRO A 505 -0.79 -0.17 -18.64
N PRO A 506 -0.85 -1.51 -18.81
CA PRO A 506 0.15 -2.22 -19.61
C PRO A 506 0.20 -1.70 -21.04
N GLY A 507 1.41 -1.49 -21.56
CA GLY A 507 1.65 -0.94 -22.89
C GLY A 507 1.80 0.58 -22.94
N GLU A 508 1.58 1.30 -21.84
CA GLU A 508 1.98 2.70 -21.75
C GLU A 508 3.44 2.81 -21.31
N SER A 509 4.22 3.56 -22.09
CA SER A 509 5.64 3.81 -21.82
C SER A 509 5.86 4.46 -20.45
N ASP A 510 6.99 4.16 -19.84
CA ASP A 510 7.47 4.81 -18.61
C ASP A 510 8.16 6.14 -18.91
N GLY A 511 8.75 6.28 -20.11
CA GLY A 511 9.52 7.45 -20.55
C GLY A 511 10.21 7.19 -21.88
N SER A 512 10.60 8.25 -22.60
CA SER A 512 11.21 8.10 -23.92
C SER A 512 12.67 7.62 -23.81
N SER A 513 13.07 6.73 -24.72
CA SER A 513 14.45 6.22 -24.76
C SER A 513 15.47 7.20 -25.35
N SER A 514 15.00 8.36 -25.80
CA SER A 514 15.79 9.47 -26.33
C SER A 514 15.03 10.78 -26.12
N ALA A 515 15.68 11.92 -26.36
CA ALA A 515 14.99 13.20 -26.41
C ALA A 515 13.97 13.23 -27.56
N ILE A 516 12.72 13.55 -27.24
CA ILE A 516 11.62 13.71 -28.19
C ILE A 516 11.01 15.10 -27.97
N PRO A 517 11.05 16.02 -28.96
CA PRO A 517 10.34 17.29 -28.87
C PRO A 517 8.84 17.08 -28.64
N ASN A 518 8.27 17.75 -27.64
CA ASN A 518 6.87 17.62 -27.27
C ASN A 518 6.34 18.90 -26.62
N ASP A 519 5.02 19.03 -26.55
CA ASP A 519 4.27 20.11 -25.91
C ASP A 519 3.67 19.70 -24.55
N GLU A 520 4.06 18.52 -24.04
CA GLU A 520 3.60 17.96 -22.77
C GLU A 520 4.56 18.25 -21.60
N GLY A 521 5.67 18.97 -21.85
CA GLY A 521 6.68 19.27 -20.85
C GLY A 521 7.52 18.06 -20.41
N LYS A 522 7.45 16.95 -21.17
CA LYS A 522 8.12 15.69 -20.82
C LYS A 522 9.60 15.72 -21.22
N GLY A 523 10.47 15.44 -20.26
CA GLY A 523 11.92 15.40 -20.45
C GLY A 523 12.45 14.05 -20.93
N PHE A 524 13.76 13.95 -21.05
CA PHE A 524 14.47 12.70 -21.36
C PHE A 524 15.25 12.24 -20.13
N ASP A 525 14.77 11.19 -19.47
CA ASP A 525 15.47 10.53 -18.37
C ASP A 525 16.36 9.40 -18.91
N GLN A 526 17.65 9.44 -18.60
CA GLN A 526 18.59 8.42 -19.07
C GLN A 526 18.34 7.03 -18.45
N MET A 527 17.58 6.90 -17.36
CA MET A 527 17.12 5.59 -16.89
C MET A 527 16.21 4.88 -17.91
N CYS A 528 15.67 5.60 -18.89
CA CYS A 528 14.92 5.05 -20.03
C CYS A 528 15.80 4.81 -21.27
N ASP A 529 17.06 5.25 -21.26
CA ASP A 529 18.01 5.03 -22.34
C ASP A 529 18.69 3.67 -22.18
N PRO A 530 18.55 2.73 -23.14
CA PRO A 530 19.19 1.41 -23.09
C PRO A 530 20.72 1.45 -23.01
N THR A 531 21.34 2.58 -23.40
CA THR A 531 22.79 2.77 -23.42
C THR A 531 23.35 3.41 -22.15
N TYR A 532 22.48 3.91 -21.26
CA TYR A 532 22.89 4.55 -20.03
C TYR A 532 23.47 3.55 -19.04
N THR A 533 24.65 3.88 -18.50
CA THR A 533 25.43 3.03 -17.57
C THR A 533 25.04 3.21 -16.10
N GLY A 534 23.93 3.88 -15.82
CA GLY A 534 23.40 4.01 -14.47
C GLY A 534 24.10 5.07 -13.62
N ASN A 535 23.73 5.05 -12.34
CA ASN A 535 24.26 5.88 -11.28
C ASN A 535 24.14 5.14 -9.94
N ALA A 536 24.49 5.77 -8.82
CA ALA A 536 24.46 5.15 -7.50
C ALA A 536 23.09 4.52 -7.13
N ARG A 537 21.96 5.07 -7.61
CA ARG A 537 20.60 4.57 -7.28
C ARG A 537 20.29 3.22 -7.91
N ASN A 538 20.94 2.87 -9.03
CA ASN A 538 20.79 1.56 -9.65
C ASN A 538 22.10 0.72 -9.61
N GLY A 539 23.01 1.07 -8.70
CA GLY A 539 24.28 0.35 -8.54
C GLY A 539 25.26 0.55 -9.70
N ASN A 540 25.15 1.65 -10.45
CA ASN A 540 25.94 1.93 -11.66
C ASN A 540 25.81 0.82 -12.73
N ASN A 541 24.58 0.32 -12.91
CA ASN A 541 24.26 -0.69 -13.90
C ASN A 541 23.64 -0.08 -15.15
N MET A 542 23.70 -0.82 -16.27
CA MET A 542 22.89 -0.50 -17.45
C MET A 542 21.40 -0.41 -17.07
N SER A 543 20.67 0.50 -17.71
CA SER A 543 19.24 0.71 -17.41
C SER A 543 18.35 -0.52 -17.62
N GLY A 544 18.71 -1.40 -18.57
CA GLY A 544 17.86 -2.52 -18.97
C GLY A 544 16.57 -2.10 -19.68
N ALA A 545 16.46 -0.82 -20.08
CA ALA A 545 15.29 -0.28 -20.75
C ALA A 545 15.17 -0.79 -22.20
N LEU A 546 13.95 -0.95 -22.68
CA LEU A 546 13.67 -1.23 -24.09
C LEU A 546 14.01 -0.01 -24.96
N PRO A 547 14.58 -0.23 -26.16
CA PRO A 547 14.88 0.84 -27.11
C PRO A 547 13.62 1.35 -27.81
N ASN A 548 13.74 2.53 -28.44
CA ASN A 548 12.68 3.16 -29.23
C ASN A 548 11.37 3.40 -28.44
N ALA A 549 11.49 3.64 -27.14
CA ALA A 549 10.35 3.93 -26.29
C ALA A 549 9.83 5.36 -26.56
N PRO A 550 8.51 5.54 -26.69
CA PRO A 550 7.90 6.86 -26.83
C PRO A 550 7.83 7.58 -25.48
N LEU A 551 7.31 8.82 -25.48
CA LEU A 551 7.08 9.60 -24.26
C LEU A 551 6.29 8.81 -23.20
N SER A 552 6.51 9.14 -21.92
CA SER A 552 5.77 8.52 -20.83
C SER A 552 4.25 8.62 -21.04
N GLY A 553 3.51 7.54 -20.81
CA GLY A 553 2.05 7.45 -21.03
C GLY A 553 1.64 7.24 -22.49
N HIS A 554 2.54 7.36 -23.46
CA HIS A 554 2.24 7.04 -24.86
C HIS A 554 2.27 5.54 -25.09
N TRP A 555 1.51 5.08 -26.09
CA TRP A 555 1.41 3.66 -26.40
C TRP A 555 2.72 3.10 -26.96
N PHE A 556 3.23 2.05 -26.34
CA PHE A 556 4.47 1.38 -26.69
C PHE A 556 4.18 -0.08 -27.09
N SER A 557 3.83 -0.26 -28.37
CA SER A 557 3.44 -1.55 -28.96
C SER A 557 4.44 -2.68 -28.65
N ALA A 558 5.74 -2.43 -28.81
CA ALA A 558 6.77 -3.46 -28.57
C ALA A 558 6.79 -3.93 -27.10
N GLN A 559 6.63 -3.01 -26.15
CA GLN A 559 6.52 -3.38 -24.74
C GLN A 559 5.22 -4.13 -24.46
N PHE A 560 4.07 -3.68 -25.00
CA PHE A 560 2.80 -4.38 -24.81
C PHE A 560 2.85 -5.83 -25.31
N GLN A 561 3.42 -6.05 -26.50
CA GLN A 561 3.60 -7.39 -27.07
C GLN A 561 4.50 -8.26 -26.20
N GLN A 562 5.62 -7.72 -25.71
CA GLN A 562 6.51 -8.44 -24.79
C GLN A 562 5.83 -8.77 -23.46
N LEU A 563 5.07 -7.83 -22.89
CA LEU A 563 4.31 -8.03 -21.66
C LEU A 563 3.31 -9.19 -21.81
N MET A 564 2.57 -9.25 -22.91
CA MET A 564 1.63 -10.35 -23.19
C MET A 564 2.33 -11.69 -23.39
N ALA A 565 3.44 -11.70 -24.14
CA ALA A 565 4.20 -12.92 -24.40
C ALA A 565 4.80 -13.52 -23.11
N ASN A 566 5.20 -12.65 -22.18
CA ASN A 566 5.82 -13.04 -20.92
C ASN A 566 4.83 -13.02 -19.75
N ALA A 567 3.52 -13.03 -19.99
CA ALA A 567 2.54 -13.01 -18.92
C ALA A 567 2.66 -14.20 -17.97
N TYR A 568 2.53 -13.94 -16.66
CA TYR A 568 2.45 -14.97 -15.62
C TYR A 568 1.47 -14.55 -14.51
N PRO A 569 0.41 -15.34 -14.24
CA PRO A 569 0.05 -16.59 -14.93
C PRO A 569 -0.20 -16.40 -16.43
N PRO A 570 -0.01 -17.43 -17.28
CA PRO A 570 -0.29 -17.31 -18.71
C PRO A 570 -1.73 -16.80 -19.00
N LEU A 571 -1.89 -16.08 -20.11
CA LEU A 571 -3.14 -15.43 -20.52
C LEU A 571 -4.20 -16.38 -21.09
#